data_AF-A0A6C0QN72-F1
#
_entry.id   AF-A0A6C0QN72-F1
#
_cell.length_a   1.000
_cell.length_b   1.000
_cell.length_c   1.000
_cell.angle_alpha   90.00
_cell.angle_beta   90.00
_cell.angle_gamma   90.00
#
_symmetry.space_group_name_H-M   'P 1'
#
loop_
_entity.id
_entity.type
_entity.pdbx_description
1 polymer ?
#
loop_
_entity_poly.entity_id
_entity_poly.type
_entity_poly.pdbx_seq_one_letter_code
_entity_poly.pdbx_strand_id
1 'polypeptide(L)'
;MFLGDNFLLNNPVSTKLYHDYAEPMPIIDYHCHLDPKEIYDNIKFENITQAWLYGDHYKWRLMRANGVLEKLITGDGEDYEKFLAWAETIEGCIGNPLYVWTHLELRRIFGIDEVLNKKSAPQIWEKANRIIQQDNMSTREIIKKFKVKVICTTDDPASNLEYHKKIAAEEDNFKVFPTFRPDKALNISLPTFKTNIVELGNMSDIDIQQYDDLLTALKQRINYFHENGCRLSDHGFGNMNYVNAKKEEINKIFQKAMSGEPITKMEVDSYQSQLLVDLMKMYSDKKWTAQLHIQASRNNNTNLFKAYGADVGADAITDGPAESAISGIFDRLTIENKLPKVILYSLNPKDYISLVALMGCFQEEEPGKIQFGSAWWFNDTYSGMRHQMITLAEGGIFANFVGMLTDSRSFLSYPRHEYFRRILCELIAEWVNQGQFPEDYELLGNIVRRISYENAATYFGFDA
;
A
#
# COMPACT_ATOMS: atom_id res chain seq x y z
N MET A 1 -25.99 10.04 15.34
CA MET A 1 -26.04 9.57 13.95
C MET A 1 -24.93 8.53 13.75
N PHE A 2 -25.22 7.40 13.11
CA PHE A 2 -24.20 6.39 12.78
C PHE A 2 -23.17 7.01 11.82
N LEU A 3 -21.87 6.79 12.09
CA LEU A 3 -20.75 7.42 11.39
C LEU A 3 -20.91 8.94 11.20
N GLY A 4 -21.43 9.63 12.23
CA GLY A 4 -21.61 11.07 12.27
C GLY A 4 -20.28 11.85 12.19
N ASP A 5 -20.36 13.17 12.28
CA ASP A 5 -19.18 14.04 12.09
C ASP A 5 -18.11 13.81 13.18
N ASN A 6 -18.54 13.40 14.38
CA ASN A 6 -17.69 12.97 15.50
C ASN A 6 -17.48 11.45 15.57
N PHE A 7 -17.62 10.70 14.48
CA PHE A 7 -17.32 9.27 14.48
C PHE A 7 -15.91 8.99 15.01
N LEU A 8 -15.81 8.11 16.01
CA LEU A 8 -14.61 7.79 16.81
C LEU A 8 -14.05 8.92 17.68
N LEU A 9 -14.59 10.14 17.60
CA LEU A 9 -14.10 11.30 18.37
C LEU A 9 -14.90 11.41 19.67
N ASN A 10 -14.45 10.69 20.70
CA ASN A 10 -15.24 10.46 21.91
C ASN A 10 -15.08 11.55 22.98
N ASN A 11 -14.26 12.59 22.75
CA ASN A 11 -14.00 13.66 23.73
C ASN A 11 -13.59 14.98 23.05
N PRO A 12 -13.63 16.13 23.77
CA PRO A 12 -13.31 17.43 23.18
C PRO A 12 -11.90 17.54 22.58
N VAL A 13 -10.90 16.87 23.16
CA VAL A 13 -9.53 16.86 22.64
C VAL A 13 -9.50 16.20 21.26
N SER A 14 -10.05 14.99 21.11
CA SER A 14 -10.06 14.29 19.81
C SER A 14 -10.89 15.02 18.76
N THR A 15 -12.04 15.58 19.14
CA THR A 15 -12.87 16.43 18.25
C THR A 15 -12.06 17.62 17.74
N LYS A 16 -11.39 18.35 18.63
CA LYS A 16 -10.59 19.52 18.26
C LYS A 16 -9.39 19.16 17.39
N LEU A 17 -8.64 18.12 17.76
CA LEU A 17 -7.49 17.65 16.97
C LEU A 17 -7.89 17.24 15.55
N TYR A 18 -9.01 16.53 15.40
CA TYR A 18 -9.46 16.10 14.08
C TYR A 18 -9.94 17.28 13.23
N HIS A 19 -10.93 18.04 13.69
CA HIS A 19 -11.57 19.07 12.86
C HIS A 19 -10.66 20.27 12.59
N ASP A 20 -9.86 20.70 13.57
CA ASP A 20 -9.02 21.89 13.42
C ASP A 20 -7.68 21.58 12.74
N TYR A 21 -7.15 20.35 12.85
CA TYR A 21 -5.79 20.02 12.42
C TYR A 21 -5.68 18.87 11.43
N ALA A 22 -6.42 17.77 11.58
CA ALA A 22 -6.28 16.60 10.70
C ALA A 22 -7.12 16.71 9.42
N GLU A 23 -8.40 17.06 9.55
CA GLU A 23 -9.40 17.14 8.48
C GLU A 23 -9.03 18.15 7.38
N PRO A 24 -8.49 19.34 7.69
CA PRO A 24 -8.12 20.30 6.65
C PRO A 24 -6.97 19.84 5.75
N MET A 25 -6.14 18.89 6.20
CA MET A 25 -4.94 18.50 5.48
C MET A 25 -5.25 17.80 4.14
N PRO A 26 -4.49 18.07 3.07
CA PRO A 26 -4.57 17.31 1.84
C PRO A 26 -4.07 15.87 2.05
N ILE A 27 -4.17 15.04 1.01
CA ILE A 27 -3.70 13.65 1.04
C ILE A 27 -2.42 13.51 0.19
N ILE A 28 -1.42 12.86 0.76
CA ILE A 28 -0.34 12.20 0.02
C ILE A 28 -0.59 10.70 0.16
N ASP A 29 -0.99 10.07 -0.94
CA ASP A 29 -1.16 8.62 -1.01
C ASP A 29 0.11 8.01 -1.62
N TYR A 30 1.15 7.91 -0.79
CA TYR A 30 2.51 7.58 -1.22
C TYR A 30 2.71 6.10 -1.58
N HIS A 31 1.66 5.27 -1.50
CA HIS A 31 1.67 3.90 -1.99
C HIS A 31 0.25 3.40 -2.26
N CYS A 32 -0.05 3.12 -3.53
CA CYS A 32 -1.32 2.55 -3.96
C CYS A 32 -1.15 1.63 -5.19
N HIS A 33 -2.27 1.04 -5.60
CA HIS A 33 -2.39 0.14 -6.73
C HIS A 33 -3.41 0.65 -7.78
N LEU A 34 -3.66 1.96 -7.82
CA LEU A 34 -4.48 2.57 -8.87
C LEU A 34 -3.82 2.41 -10.24
N ASP A 35 -4.62 2.18 -11.29
CA ASP A 35 -4.14 2.13 -12.66
C ASP A 35 -3.91 3.56 -13.18
N PRO A 36 -2.66 3.96 -13.51
CA PRO A 36 -2.39 5.28 -14.06
C PRO A 36 -3.10 5.52 -15.40
N LYS A 37 -3.43 4.48 -16.17
CA LYS A 37 -4.23 4.60 -17.38
C LYS A 37 -5.66 5.05 -17.07
N GLU A 38 -6.29 4.51 -16.02
CA GLU A 38 -7.64 4.91 -15.63
C GLU A 38 -7.69 6.36 -15.10
N ILE A 39 -6.59 6.82 -14.50
CA ILE A 39 -6.42 8.24 -14.17
C ILE A 39 -6.29 9.09 -15.43
N TYR A 40 -5.43 8.66 -16.37
CA TYR A 40 -5.19 9.38 -17.61
C TYR A 40 -6.46 9.51 -18.45
N ASP A 41 -7.12 8.39 -18.75
CA ASP A 41 -8.36 8.32 -19.53
C ASP A 41 -9.55 8.97 -18.82
N ASN A 42 -9.38 9.34 -17.54
CA ASN A 42 -10.39 9.99 -16.71
C ASN A 42 -11.72 9.20 -16.69
N ILE A 43 -11.62 7.90 -16.43
CA ILE A 43 -12.73 6.96 -16.56
C ILE A 43 -13.93 7.41 -15.72
N LYS A 44 -15.12 7.29 -16.31
CA LYS A 44 -16.40 7.38 -15.61
C LYS A 44 -16.92 5.96 -15.39
N PHE A 45 -17.23 5.62 -14.15
CA PHE A 45 -17.84 4.33 -13.83
C PHE A 45 -19.25 4.27 -14.41
N GLU A 46 -19.69 3.09 -14.85
CA GLU A 46 -21.05 2.87 -15.33
C GLU A 46 -22.04 2.81 -14.16
N ASN A 47 -21.62 2.17 -13.07
CA ASN A 47 -22.44 1.96 -11.88
C ASN A 47 -21.57 1.71 -10.63
N ILE A 48 -22.21 1.67 -9.46
CA ILE A 48 -21.53 1.48 -8.17
C ILE A 48 -20.86 0.10 -8.04
N THR A 49 -21.35 -0.95 -8.71
CA THR A 49 -20.68 -2.26 -8.69
C THR A 49 -19.31 -2.18 -9.35
N GLN A 50 -19.20 -1.53 -10.51
CA GLN A 50 -17.90 -1.33 -11.16
C GLN A 50 -16.94 -0.56 -10.25
N ALA A 51 -17.43 0.51 -9.62
CA ALA A 51 -16.61 1.36 -8.73
C ALA A 51 -16.20 0.65 -7.43
N TRP A 52 -17.01 -0.27 -6.89
CA TRP A 52 -16.77 -0.93 -5.60
C TRP A 52 -16.20 -2.34 -5.67
N LEU A 53 -16.64 -3.15 -6.62
CA LEU A 53 -16.51 -4.61 -6.58
C LEU A 53 -15.57 -5.16 -7.64
N TYR A 54 -15.01 -4.36 -8.56
CA TYR A 54 -14.12 -4.87 -9.60
C TYR A 54 -12.65 -4.96 -9.15
N GLY A 55 -12.27 -4.28 -8.06
CA GLY A 55 -10.90 -4.27 -7.56
C GLY A 55 -10.76 -4.53 -6.05
N ASP A 56 -11.85 -4.75 -5.31
CA ASP A 56 -11.79 -4.83 -3.85
C ASP A 56 -11.84 -6.29 -3.36
N HIS A 57 -10.67 -6.91 -3.28
CA HIS A 57 -10.52 -8.28 -2.80
C HIS A 57 -10.91 -8.46 -1.32
N TYR A 58 -11.04 -7.38 -0.53
CA TYR A 58 -11.61 -7.48 0.82
C TYR A 58 -13.10 -7.82 0.73
N LYS A 59 -13.85 -7.11 -0.13
CA LYS A 59 -15.29 -7.35 -0.35
C LYS A 59 -15.52 -8.78 -0.84
N TRP A 60 -14.71 -9.24 -1.82
CA TRP A 60 -14.79 -10.60 -2.34
C TRP A 60 -14.59 -11.67 -1.27
N ARG A 61 -13.63 -11.47 -0.35
CA ARG A 61 -13.37 -12.42 0.73
C ARG A 61 -14.58 -12.59 1.63
N LEU A 62 -15.27 -11.50 1.98
CA LEU A 62 -16.49 -11.58 2.79
C LEU A 62 -17.67 -12.18 2.03
N MET A 63 -17.82 -11.87 0.74
CA MET A 63 -18.86 -12.49 -0.08
C MET A 63 -18.69 -14.01 -0.15
N ARG A 64 -17.45 -14.50 -0.33
CA ARG A 64 -17.14 -15.94 -0.24
C ARG A 64 -17.40 -16.52 1.14
N ALA A 65 -17.03 -15.80 2.20
CA ALA A 65 -17.32 -16.22 3.58
C ALA A 65 -18.83 -16.29 3.87
N ASN A 66 -19.63 -15.47 3.20
CA ASN A 66 -21.09 -15.47 3.25
C ASN A 66 -21.73 -16.47 2.26
N GLY A 67 -20.93 -17.32 1.60
CA GLY A 67 -21.44 -18.37 0.69
C GLY A 67 -22.00 -17.84 -0.63
N VAL A 68 -21.68 -16.60 -1.01
CA VAL A 68 -22.08 -16.05 -2.32
C VAL A 68 -21.39 -16.84 -3.44
N LEU A 69 -22.16 -17.16 -4.50
CA LEU A 69 -21.62 -17.85 -5.67
C LEU A 69 -20.54 -17.02 -6.36
N GLU A 70 -19.45 -17.64 -6.77
CA GLU A 70 -18.29 -16.98 -7.39
C GLU A 70 -18.67 -16.18 -8.66
N LYS A 71 -19.73 -16.58 -9.37
CA LYS A 71 -20.29 -15.82 -10.51
C LYS A 71 -20.67 -14.38 -10.14
N LEU A 72 -21.10 -14.16 -8.89
CA LEU A 72 -21.50 -12.85 -8.33
C LEU A 72 -20.34 -12.16 -7.59
N ILE A 73 -19.11 -12.66 -7.71
CA ILE A 73 -17.92 -12.08 -7.10
C ILE A 73 -16.95 -11.67 -8.19
N THR A 74 -16.23 -12.64 -8.77
CA THR A 74 -15.22 -12.44 -9.83
C THR A 74 -15.70 -12.93 -11.19
N GLY A 75 -16.78 -13.69 -11.25
CA GLY A 75 -17.33 -14.19 -12.51
C GLY A 75 -18.17 -13.17 -13.27
N ASP A 76 -18.92 -13.68 -14.24
CA ASP A 76 -19.68 -12.95 -15.27
C ASP A 76 -21.12 -12.60 -14.87
N GLY A 77 -21.44 -12.60 -13.57
CA GLY A 77 -22.76 -12.19 -13.08
C GLY A 77 -23.05 -10.71 -13.29
N GLU A 78 -24.35 -10.39 -13.39
CA GLU A 78 -24.85 -9.03 -13.61
C GLU A 78 -24.48 -8.09 -12.45
N ASP A 79 -24.12 -6.85 -12.79
CA ASP A 79 -23.61 -5.89 -11.80
C ASP A 79 -24.59 -5.60 -10.68
N TYR A 80 -25.88 -5.50 -11.00
CA TYR A 80 -26.91 -5.28 -9.97
C TYR A 80 -27.04 -6.49 -9.03
N GLU A 81 -26.94 -7.72 -9.54
CA GLU A 81 -26.97 -8.93 -8.71
C GLU A 81 -25.74 -9.01 -7.80
N LYS A 82 -24.56 -8.63 -8.30
CA LYS A 82 -23.33 -8.50 -7.50
C LYS A 82 -23.52 -7.49 -6.37
N PHE A 83 -24.12 -6.33 -6.66
CA PHE A 83 -24.43 -5.32 -5.64
C PHE A 83 -25.38 -5.82 -4.57
N LEU A 84 -26.46 -6.51 -4.97
CA LEU A 84 -27.42 -7.08 -4.01
C LEU A 84 -26.77 -8.16 -3.14
N ALA A 85 -25.91 -9.01 -3.72
CA ALA A 85 -25.15 -10.00 -2.97
C ALA A 85 -24.16 -9.35 -2.00
N TRP A 86 -23.55 -8.22 -2.37
CA TRP A 86 -22.73 -7.42 -1.46
C TRP A 86 -23.57 -6.81 -0.34
N ALA A 87 -24.74 -6.24 -0.64
CA ALA A 87 -25.64 -5.66 0.37
C ALA A 87 -26.15 -6.72 1.37
N GLU A 88 -26.44 -7.93 0.91
CA GLU A 88 -26.73 -9.09 1.76
C GLU A 88 -25.56 -9.48 2.65
N THR A 89 -24.34 -9.45 2.10
CA THR A 89 -23.12 -9.78 2.84
C THR A 89 -22.84 -8.74 3.94
N ILE A 90 -22.88 -7.45 3.60
CA ILE A 90 -22.50 -6.38 4.52
C ILE A 90 -23.49 -6.22 5.69
N GLU A 91 -24.76 -6.60 5.50
CA GLU A 91 -25.80 -6.57 6.55
C GLU A 91 -25.39 -7.38 7.80
N GLY A 92 -24.65 -8.47 7.63
CA GLY A 92 -24.17 -9.32 8.73
C GLY A 92 -22.78 -8.96 9.28
N CYS A 93 -22.11 -7.94 8.74
CA CYS A 93 -20.67 -7.69 8.99
C CYS A 93 -20.38 -6.86 10.26
N ILE A 94 -21.00 -7.21 11.40
CA ILE A 94 -20.76 -6.52 12.67
C ILE A 94 -19.30 -6.73 13.11
N GLY A 95 -18.60 -5.62 13.37
CA GLY A 95 -17.20 -5.62 13.80
C GLY A 95 -16.17 -5.75 12.67
N ASN A 96 -16.61 -5.97 11.42
CA ASN A 96 -15.69 -5.96 10.28
C ASN A 96 -15.43 -4.52 9.79
N PRO A 97 -14.18 -4.13 9.49
CA PRO A 97 -13.85 -2.79 8.96
C PRO A 97 -14.61 -2.43 7.69
N LEU A 98 -14.95 -3.40 6.84
CA LEU A 98 -15.71 -3.15 5.60
C LEU A 98 -17.09 -2.56 5.87
N TYR A 99 -17.69 -2.83 7.04
CA TYR A 99 -18.94 -2.18 7.42
C TYR A 99 -18.75 -0.68 7.58
N VAL A 100 -17.64 -0.25 8.20
CA VAL A 100 -17.31 1.18 8.33
C VAL A 100 -16.97 1.77 6.96
N TRP A 101 -16.10 1.11 6.18
CA TRP A 101 -15.67 1.62 4.87
C TRP A 101 -16.84 1.79 3.90
N THR A 102 -17.71 0.80 3.78
CA THR A 102 -18.92 0.86 2.94
C THR A 102 -19.72 2.13 3.22
N HIS A 103 -19.98 2.42 4.49
CA HIS A 103 -20.84 3.54 4.86
C HIS A 103 -20.09 4.88 4.85
N LEU A 104 -18.78 4.90 5.10
CA LEU A 104 -17.95 6.10 4.85
C LEU A 104 -17.92 6.45 3.36
N GLU A 105 -17.74 5.46 2.49
CA GLU A 105 -17.77 5.62 1.04
C GLU A 105 -19.13 6.14 0.57
N LEU A 106 -20.24 5.51 1.01
CA LEU A 106 -21.61 6.00 0.73
C LEU A 106 -21.78 7.47 1.14
N ARG A 107 -21.35 7.84 2.34
CA ARG A 107 -21.59 9.17 2.88
C ARG A 107 -20.69 10.25 2.27
N ARG A 108 -19.38 9.99 2.14
CA ARG A 108 -18.42 11.01 1.66
C ARG A 108 -18.42 11.16 0.16
N ILE A 109 -18.61 10.06 -0.55
CA ILE A 109 -18.53 10.04 -2.01
C ILE A 109 -19.91 10.34 -2.59
N PHE A 110 -20.93 9.63 -2.14
CA PHE A 110 -22.27 9.70 -2.71
C PHE A 110 -23.24 10.57 -1.91
N GLY A 111 -22.88 11.03 -0.70
CA GLY A 111 -23.83 11.78 0.14
C GLY A 111 -25.05 10.95 0.57
N ILE A 112 -24.87 9.62 0.66
CA ILE A 112 -25.91 8.67 1.04
C ILE A 112 -25.71 8.30 2.51
N ASP A 113 -26.64 8.73 3.37
CA ASP A 113 -26.64 8.43 4.80
C ASP A 113 -27.41 7.13 5.13
N GLU A 114 -28.11 6.55 4.17
CA GLU A 114 -28.84 5.29 4.37
C GLU A 114 -27.88 4.11 4.63
N VAL A 115 -28.21 3.31 5.64
CA VAL A 115 -27.50 2.05 5.95
C VAL A 115 -27.78 1.04 4.85
N LEU A 116 -26.72 0.46 4.27
CA LEU A 116 -26.83 -0.59 3.25
C LEU A 116 -27.21 -1.93 3.89
N ASN A 117 -28.32 -2.49 3.40
CA ASN A 117 -28.83 -3.81 3.71
C ASN A 117 -29.71 -4.29 2.54
N LYS A 118 -30.21 -5.53 2.59
CA LYS A 118 -31.08 -6.09 1.53
C LYS A 118 -32.26 -5.19 1.16
N LYS A 119 -32.87 -4.54 2.15
CA LYS A 119 -34.07 -3.70 1.94
C LYS A 119 -33.74 -2.35 1.33
N SER A 120 -32.64 -1.71 1.74
CA SER A 120 -32.23 -0.39 1.24
C SER A 120 -31.43 -0.45 -0.06
N ALA A 121 -30.87 -1.61 -0.42
CA ALA A 121 -30.01 -1.78 -1.58
C ALA A 121 -30.61 -1.24 -2.89
N PRO A 122 -31.86 -1.55 -3.30
CA PRO A 122 -32.42 -1.03 -4.55
C PRO A 122 -32.40 0.51 -4.61
N GLN A 123 -32.77 1.16 -3.51
CA GLN A 123 -32.78 2.62 -3.42
C GLN A 123 -31.37 3.21 -3.43
N ILE A 124 -30.42 2.59 -2.72
CA ILE A 124 -29.01 3.03 -2.68
C ILE A 124 -28.37 2.88 -4.06
N TRP A 125 -28.62 1.76 -4.75
CA TRP A 125 -28.19 1.53 -6.13
C TRP A 125 -28.64 2.66 -7.06
N GLU A 126 -29.93 2.98 -7.06
CA GLU A 126 -30.47 4.05 -7.90
C GLU A 126 -29.91 5.44 -7.55
N LYS A 127 -29.70 5.73 -6.27
CA LYS A 127 -29.11 7.01 -5.84
C LYS A 127 -27.65 7.11 -6.25
N ALA A 128 -26.85 6.11 -5.93
CA ALA A 128 -25.43 6.09 -6.23
C ALA A 128 -25.19 6.17 -7.73
N ASN A 129 -25.93 5.39 -8.53
CA ASN A 129 -25.80 5.43 -9.98
C ASN A 129 -26.23 6.77 -10.58
N ARG A 130 -27.27 7.43 -10.03
CA ARG A 130 -27.60 8.80 -10.45
C ARG A 130 -26.45 9.78 -10.20
N ILE A 131 -25.72 9.63 -9.10
CA ILE A 131 -24.56 10.47 -8.77
C ILE A 131 -23.37 10.14 -9.67
N ILE A 132 -23.12 8.86 -9.94
CA ILE A 132 -22.07 8.41 -10.86
C ILE A 132 -22.28 8.97 -12.27
N GLN A 133 -23.54 9.01 -12.73
CA GLN A 133 -23.90 9.55 -14.05
C GLN A 133 -23.88 11.08 -14.12
N GLN A 134 -23.77 11.79 -12.99
CA GLN A 134 -23.49 13.22 -12.98
C GLN A 134 -22.00 13.46 -13.26
N ASP A 135 -21.64 14.57 -13.92
CA ASP A 135 -20.27 14.84 -14.39
C ASP A 135 -19.18 14.93 -13.29
N ASN A 136 -19.54 14.78 -12.01
CA ASN A 136 -18.68 14.99 -10.85
C ASN A 136 -18.04 13.72 -10.27
N MET A 137 -18.03 12.59 -11.00
CA MET A 137 -17.62 11.28 -10.48
C MET A 137 -16.62 10.50 -11.35
N SER A 138 -15.87 11.19 -12.22
CA SER A 138 -14.73 10.57 -12.91
C SER A 138 -13.55 10.33 -11.95
N THR A 139 -12.59 9.49 -12.34
CA THR A 139 -11.40 9.17 -11.52
C THR A 139 -10.67 10.43 -11.04
N ARG A 140 -10.48 11.44 -11.90
CA ARG A 140 -9.83 12.70 -11.51
C ARG A 140 -10.70 13.60 -10.65
N GLU A 141 -12.01 13.65 -10.88
CA GLU A 141 -12.90 14.41 -10.00
C GLU A 141 -12.90 13.83 -8.58
N ILE A 142 -12.85 12.50 -8.43
CA ILE A 142 -12.76 11.85 -7.12
C ILE A 142 -11.44 12.23 -6.43
N ILE A 143 -10.30 12.14 -7.14
CA ILE A 143 -8.98 12.54 -6.62
C ILE A 143 -9.01 13.99 -6.11
N LYS A 144 -9.54 14.92 -6.90
CA LYS A 144 -9.66 16.34 -6.54
C LYS A 144 -10.61 16.57 -5.36
N LYS A 145 -11.75 15.89 -5.34
CA LYS A 145 -12.74 15.97 -4.25
C LYS A 145 -12.12 15.63 -2.89
N PHE A 146 -11.21 14.66 -2.84
CA PHE A 146 -10.51 14.27 -1.61
C PHE A 146 -9.22 15.07 -1.35
N LYS A 147 -8.96 16.13 -2.11
CA LYS A 147 -7.76 16.99 -1.97
C LYS A 147 -6.46 16.19 -2.00
N VAL A 148 -6.41 15.14 -2.81
CA VAL A 148 -5.20 14.36 -3.02
C VAL A 148 -4.21 15.21 -3.81
N LYS A 149 -2.97 15.30 -3.34
CA LYS A 149 -1.90 16.10 -3.94
C LYS A 149 -0.85 15.26 -4.62
N VAL A 150 -0.54 14.10 -4.05
CA VAL A 150 0.41 13.14 -4.60
C VAL A 150 -0.19 11.75 -4.51
N ILE A 151 -0.09 11.00 -5.60
CA ILE A 151 -0.39 9.58 -5.71
C ILE A 151 0.90 8.90 -6.15
N CYS A 152 1.28 7.83 -5.48
CA CYS A 152 2.35 6.96 -5.94
C CYS A 152 1.77 5.58 -6.31
N THR A 153 1.73 5.30 -7.61
CA THR A 153 1.32 3.98 -8.12
C THR A 153 2.45 2.98 -7.93
N THR A 154 2.17 1.71 -8.15
CA THR A 154 3.14 0.62 -7.99
C THR A 154 3.41 -0.04 -9.33
N ASP A 155 4.65 0.09 -9.83
CA ASP A 155 4.98 -0.14 -11.23
C ASP A 155 6.17 -1.12 -11.38
N ASP A 156 6.03 -2.03 -12.34
CA ASP A 156 7.08 -2.99 -12.70
C ASP A 156 8.28 -2.28 -13.38
N PRO A 157 9.53 -2.67 -13.12
CA PRO A 157 10.71 -2.12 -13.80
C PRO A 157 10.62 -2.12 -15.33
N ALA A 158 9.90 -3.07 -15.94
CA ALA A 158 9.67 -3.15 -17.37
C ALA A 158 8.57 -2.18 -17.88
N SER A 159 7.91 -1.42 -17.01
CA SER A 159 6.92 -0.42 -17.41
C SER A 159 7.56 0.72 -18.20
N ASN A 160 6.87 1.17 -19.25
CA ASN A 160 7.26 2.34 -20.04
C ASN A 160 6.84 3.67 -19.38
N LEU A 161 6.06 3.66 -18.30
CA LEU A 161 5.57 4.84 -17.58
C LEU A 161 4.84 5.86 -18.48
N GLU A 162 4.22 5.39 -19.57
CA GLU A 162 3.58 6.25 -20.57
C GLU A 162 2.49 7.13 -19.95
N TYR A 163 1.63 6.54 -19.12
CA TYR A 163 0.52 7.28 -18.51
C TYR A 163 0.99 8.28 -17.46
N HIS A 164 2.05 7.99 -16.70
CA HIS A 164 2.67 8.98 -15.80
C HIS A 164 3.15 10.21 -16.55
N LYS A 165 3.84 10.02 -17.68
CA LYS A 165 4.31 11.11 -18.53
C LYS A 165 3.17 11.94 -19.09
N LYS A 166 2.11 11.28 -19.57
CA LYS A 166 0.94 11.97 -20.11
C LYS A 166 0.21 12.76 -19.04
N ILE A 167 -0.03 12.17 -17.86
CA ILE A 167 -0.66 12.88 -16.72
C ILE A 167 0.20 14.08 -16.31
N ALA A 168 1.51 13.89 -16.17
CA ALA A 168 2.42 14.98 -15.80
C ALA A 168 2.41 16.17 -16.78
N ALA A 169 2.04 15.93 -18.05
CA ALA A 169 1.96 16.96 -19.07
C ALA A 169 0.62 17.73 -19.09
N GLU A 170 -0.45 17.21 -18.48
CA GLU A 170 -1.80 17.79 -18.59
C GLU A 170 -2.52 18.02 -17.26
N GLU A 171 -2.02 17.46 -16.14
CA GLU A 171 -2.66 17.58 -14.83
C GLU A 171 -1.86 18.46 -13.86
N ASP A 172 -2.51 19.55 -13.44
CA ASP A 172 -1.92 20.57 -12.57
C ASP A 172 -2.40 20.45 -11.10
N ASN A 173 -3.51 19.76 -10.83
CA ASN A 173 -4.10 19.76 -9.48
C ASN A 173 -3.41 18.78 -8.50
N PHE A 174 -2.85 17.70 -9.04
CA PHE A 174 -2.19 16.63 -8.31
C PHE A 174 -1.07 16.00 -9.15
N LYS A 175 -0.20 15.23 -8.51
CA LYS A 175 0.90 14.51 -9.17
C LYS A 175 0.73 13.01 -9.02
N VAL A 176 1.07 12.28 -10.08
CA VAL A 176 1.07 10.81 -10.11
C VAL A 176 2.50 10.36 -10.41
N PHE A 177 3.17 9.82 -9.39
CA PHE A 177 4.53 9.32 -9.50
C PHE A 177 4.55 7.79 -9.51
N PRO A 178 5.49 7.15 -10.22
CA PRO A 178 5.65 5.71 -10.14
C PRO A 178 6.46 5.31 -8.90
N THR A 179 6.18 4.13 -8.36
CA THR A 179 7.00 3.42 -7.36
C THR A 179 7.61 2.19 -8.01
N PHE A 180 8.93 2.03 -7.88
CA PHE A 180 9.66 0.93 -8.50
C PHE A 180 9.47 -0.39 -7.75
N ARG A 181 8.78 -1.38 -8.33
CA ARG A 181 8.52 -2.69 -7.69
C ARG A 181 9.10 -3.87 -8.47
N PRO A 182 10.34 -4.31 -8.18
CA PRO A 182 11.04 -5.35 -8.93
C PRO A 182 10.70 -6.79 -8.52
N ASP A 183 9.49 -7.05 -8.01
CA ASP A 183 9.09 -8.37 -7.48
C ASP A 183 9.28 -9.50 -8.52
N LYS A 184 9.00 -9.24 -9.80
CA LYS A 184 9.20 -10.24 -10.87
C LYS A 184 10.66 -10.60 -11.12
N ALA A 185 11.58 -9.66 -10.90
CA ALA A 185 13.03 -9.87 -10.99
C ALA A 185 13.61 -10.47 -9.70
N LEU A 186 12.99 -10.21 -8.54
CA LEU A 186 13.35 -10.80 -7.26
C LEU A 186 12.88 -12.25 -7.11
N ASN A 187 11.71 -12.59 -7.64
CA ASN A 187 11.15 -13.92 -7.48
C ASN A 187 11.65 -14.90 -8.56
N ILE A 188 12.90 -15.33 -8.39
CA ILE A 188 13.59 -16.29 -9.27
C ILE A 188 12.91 -17.66 -9.39
N SER A 189 11.99 -17.97 -8.46
CA SER A 189 11.21 -19.22 -8.47
C SER A 189 9.96 -19.17 -9.35
N LEU A 190 9.61 -18.00 -9.91
CA LEU A 190 8.45 -17.89 -10.78
C LEU A 190 8.64 -18.72 -12.05
N PRO A 191 7.60 -19.46 -12.50
CA PRO A 191 7.61 -20.09 -13.81
C PRO A 191 7.83 -19.08 -14.95
N THR A 192 7.43 -17.82 -14.74
CA THR A 192 7.59 -16.72 -15.70
C THR A 192 8.91 -15.98 -15.58
N PHE A 193 9.81 -16.36 -14.66
CA PHE A 193 11.03 -15.61 -14.36
C PHE A 193 11.83 -15.25 -15.62
N LYS A 194 12.17 -16.24 -16.45
CA LYS A 194 12.90 -16.02 -17.70
C LYS A 194 12.22 -15.00 -18.62
N THR A 195 10.91 -15.14 -18.81
CA THR A 195 10.13 -14.22 -19.65
C THR A 195 10.18 -12.80 -19.09
N ASN A 196 10.05 -12.64 -17.77
CA ASN A 196 10.11 -11.34 -17.11
C ASN A 196 11.51 -10.69 -17.27
N ILE A 197 12.59 -11.47 -17.16
CA ILE A 197 13.95 -10.97 -17.36
C ILE A 197 14.18 -10.56 -18.82
N VAL A 198 13.67 -11.32 -19.79
CA VAL A 198 13.74 -10.94 -21.21
C VAL A 198 12.96 -9.65 -21.48
N GLU A 199 11.77 -9.49 -20.90
CA GLU A 199 10.97 -8.26 -21.02
C GLU A 199 11.71 -7.05 -20.43
N LEU A 200 12.32 -7.21 -19.26
CA LEU A 200 13.18 -6.19 -18.63
C LEU A 200 14.38 -5.84 -19.53
N GLY A 201 15.04 -6.85 -20.11
CA GLY A 201 16.15 -6.67 -21.05
C GLY A 201 15.74 -5.85 -22.28
N ASN A 202 14.61 -6.21 -22.90
CA ASN A 202 14.05 -5.46 -24.02
C ASN A 202 13.74 -4.00 -23.66
N MET A 203 13.18 -3.77 -22.47
CA MET A 203 12.82 -2.41 -22.03
C MET A 203 14.06 -1.54 -21.66
N SER A 204 15.19 -2.19 -21.37
CA SER A 204 16.45 -1.51 -21.03
C SER A 204 17.48 -1.53 -22.18
N ASP A 205 17.14 -2.13 -23.32
CA ASP A 205 18.03 -2.37 -24.47
C ASP A 205 19.33 -3.10 -24.07
N ILE A 206 19.19 -4.11 -23.19
CA ILE A 206 20.29 -4.92 -22.66
C ILE A 206 19.93 -6.39 -22.82
N ASP A 207 20.82 -7.16 -23.45
CA ASP A 207 20.73 -8.62 -23.48
C ASP A 207 21.23 -9.19 -22.15
N ILE A 208 20.31 -9.67 -21.31
CA ILE A 208 20.61 -10.12 -19.95
C ILE A 208 20.98 -11.61 -19.96
N GLN A 209 22.28 -11.93 -19.95
CA GLN A 209 22.80 -13.30 -19.97
C GLN A 209 23.38 -13.76 -18.62
N GLN A 210 23.85 -12.82 -17.81
CA GLN A 210 24.44 -13.04 -16.50
C GLN A 210 23.94 -12.02 -15.48
N TYR A 211 24.22 -12.29 -14.20
CA TYR A 211 23.71 -11.47 -13.09
C TYR A 211 24.14 -9.99 -13.19
N ASP A 212 25.33 -9.71 -13.70
CA ASP A 212 25.80 -8.32 -13.88
C ASP A 212 25.06 -7.55 -14.96
N ASP A 213 24.57 -8.25 -16.00
CA ASP A 213 23.74 -7.62 -17.03
C ASP A 213 22.38 -7.23 -16.43
N LEU A 214 21.84 -8.07 -15.52
CA LEU A 214 20.61 -7.77 -14.79
C LEU A 214 20.77 -6.52 -13.92
N LEU A 215 21.88 -6.41 -13.17
CA LEU A 215 22.17 -5.21 -12.37
C LEU A 215 22.30 -3.96 -13.25
N THR A 216 22.91 -4.11 -14.44
CA THR A 216 23.02 -3.01 -15.41
C THR A 216 21.65 -2.57 -15.91
N ALA A 217 20.79 -3.52 -16.28
CA ALA A 217 19.42 -3.26 -16.70
C ALA A 217 18.59 -2.59 -15.60
N LEU A 218 18.61 -3.13 -14.38
CA LEU A 218 17.88 -2.55 -13.24
C LEU A 218 18.37 -1.15 -12.91
N LYS A 219 19.69 -0.90 -12.94
CA LYS A 219 20.23 0.44 -12.73
C LYS A 219 19.77 1.43 -13.80
N GLN A 220 19.70 1.00 -15.06
CA GLN A 220 19.13 1.80 -16.15
C GLN A 220 17.65 2.11 -15.89
N ARG A 221 16.85 1.10 -15.50
CA ARG A 221 15.42 1.31 -15.18
C ARG A 221 15.24 2.23 -13.97
N ILE A 222 16.06 2.10 -12.93
CA ILE A 222 16.04 3.01 -11.77
C ILE A 222 16.31 4.46 -12.20
N ASN A 223 17.28 4.69 -13.10
CA ASN A 223 17.51 6.03 -13.65
C ASN A 223 16.28 6.53 -14.42
N TYR A 224 15.71 5.70 -15.29
CA TYR A 224 14.51 6.04 -16.05
C TYR A 224 13.32 6.41 -15.13
N PHE A 225 13.08 5.62 -14.09
CA PHE A 225 12.04 5.91 -13.09
C PHE A 225 12.33 7.22 -12.36
N HIS A 226 13.58 7.47 -11.98
CA HIS A 226 14.00 8.69 -11.28
C HIS A 226 13.73 9.95 -12.13
N GLU A 227 14.03 9.88 -13.42
CA GLU A 227 13.76 10.94 -14.41
C GLU A 227 12.25 11.20 -14.58
N ASN A 228 11.41 10.20 -14.29
CA ASN A 228 9.95 10.30 -14.31
C ASN A 228 9.34 10.54 -12.92
N GLY A 229 10.12 11.10 -11.99
CA GLY A 229 9.65 11.56 -10.69
C GLY A 229 9.61 10.49 -9.59
N CYS A 230 10.00 9.25 -9.86
CA CYS A 230 10.06 8.20 -8.83
C CYS A 230 11.06 8.56 -7.71
N ARG A 231 10.64 8.38 -6.46
CA ARG A 231 11.45 8.53 -5.24
C ARG A 231 11.34 7.32 -4.29
N LEU A 232 10.62 6.29 -4.73
CA LEU A 232 10.15 5.19 -3.91
C LEU A 232 10.44 3.86 -4.61
N SER A 233 10.76 2.84 -3.83
CA SER A 233 10.69 1.45 -4.26
C SER A 233 9.82 0.65 -3.31
N ASP A 234 9.29 -0.47 -3.79
CA ASP A 234 8.47 -1.39 -3.02
C ASP A 234 8.87 -2.84 -3.31
N HIS A 235 8.81 -3.70 -2.28
CA HIS A 235 9.22 -5.09 -2.37
C HIS A 235 8.31 -5.98 -1.55
N GLY A 236 7.68 -6.96 -2.22
CA GLY A 236 6.80 -7.93 -1.59
C GLY A 236 7.52 -9.25 -1.28
N PHE A 237 7.58 -9.63 0.00
CA PHE A 237 8.13 -10.91 0.44
C PHE A 237 7.10 -11.73 1.22
N GLY A 238 7.04 -13.03 0.92
CA GLY A 238 6.33 -13.99 1.76
C GLY A 238 7.13 -14.28 3.02
N ASN A 239 8.11 -15.19 2.89
CA ASN A 239 9.11 -15.43 3.93
C ASN A 239 10.44 -14.80 3.49
N MET A 240 10.92 -13.85 4.29
CA MET A 240 12.21 -13.23 4.10
C MET A 240 13.28 -14.03 4.87
N ASN A 241 14.34 -14.42 4.18
CA ASN A 241 15.54 -15.01 4.76
C ASN A 241 16.74 -14.20 4.30
N TYR A 242 17.80 -14.17 5.11
CA TYR A 242 19.07 -13.57 4.71
C TYR A 242 20.15 -14.64 4.58
N VAL A 243 20.78 -14.68 3.41
CA VAL A 243 21.92 -15.54 3.12
C VAL A 243 23.02 -14.68 2.50
N ASN A 244 24.19 -14.67 3.14
CA ASN A 244 25.38 -14.02 2.60
C ASN A 244 26.11 -14.97 1.64
N ALA A 245 25.76 -14.89 0.36
CA ALA A 245 26.35 -15.68 -0.71
C ALA A 245 27.36 -14.86 -1.53
N LYS A 246 28.31 -15.55 -2.17
CA LYS A 246 29.28 -14.89 -3.05
C LYS A 246 28.66 -14.58 -4.40
N LYS A 247 29.12 -13.50 -5.05
CA LYS A 247 28.61 -13.06 -6.35
C LYS A 247 28.70 -14.15 -7.43
N GLU A 248 29.76 -14.95 -7.42
CA GLU A 248 29.94 -16.06 -8.37
C GLU A 248 28.89 -17.16 -8.19
N GLU A 249 28.43 -17.39 -6.95
CA GLU A 249 27.36 -18.33 -6.64
C GLU A 249 26.01 -17.80 -7.14
N ILE A 250 25.75 -16.51 -6.93
CA ILE A 250 24.54 -15.85 -7.42
C ILE A 250 24.45 -15.89 -8.95
N ASN A 251 25.57 -15.68 -9.65
CA ASN A 251 25.57 -15.78 -11.10
C ASN A 251 25.21 -17.20 -11.60
N LYS A 252 25.71 -18.25 -10.94
CA LYS A 252 25.34 -19.64 -11.27
C LYS A 252 23.85 -19.89 -11.04
N ILE A 253 23.31 -19.40 -9.91
CA ILE A 253 21.89 -19.52 -9.60
C ILE A 253 21.03 -18.80 -10.66
N PHE A 254 21.44 -17.60 -11.06
CA PHE A 254 20.77 -16.84 -12.12
C PHE A 254 20.76 -17.59 -13.46
N GLN A 255 21.92 -18.10 -13.89
CA GLN A 255 22.04 -18.86 -15.15
C GLN A 255 21.19 -20.14 -15.14
N LYS A 256 21.17 -20.84 -14.00
CA LYS A 256 20.32 -22.01 -13.77
C LYS A 256 18.83 -21.67 -13.89
N ALA A 257 18.39 -20.53 -13.37
CA ALA A 257 17.00 -20.09 -13.53
C ALA A 257 16.68 -19.71 -14.99
N MET A 258 17.61 -19.08 -15.70
CA MET A 258 17.48 -18.72 -17.11
C MET A 258 17.49 -19.94 -18.05
N SER A 259 18.09 -21.06 -17.64
CA SER A 259 18.01 -22.36 -18.35
C SER A 259 16.71 -23.13 -18.04
N GLY A 260 15.91 -22.68 -17.09
CA GLY A 260 14.67 -23.34 -16.66
C GLY A 260 14.90 -24.53 -15.73
N GLU A 261 16.09 -24.64 -15.14
CA GLU A 261 16.39 -25.68 -14.16
C GLU A 261 15.73 -25.38 -12.80
N PRO A 262 15.34 -26.41 -12.02
CA PRO A 262 14.76 -26.20 -10.70
C PRO A 262 15.70 -25.51 -9.72
N ILE A 263 15.23 -24.43 -9.09
CA ILE A 263 15.96 -23.68 -8.04
C ILE A 263 15.53 -24.16 -6.65
N THR A 264 16.51 -24.44 -5.79
CA THR A 264 16.29 -24.85 -4.40
C THR A 264 15.95 -23.65 -3.52
N LYS A 265 15.35 -23.89 -2.34
CA LYS A 265 15.01 -22.81 -1.39
C LYS A 265 16.24 -21.98 -0.97
N MET A 266 17.38 -22.62 -0.71
CA MET A 266 18.61 -21.93 -0.35
C MET A 266 19.13 -21.04 -1.49
N GLU A 267 19.01 -21.50 -2.74
CA GLU A 267 19.39 -20.71 -3.92
C GLU A 267 18.45 -19.51 -4.12
N VAL A 268 17.13 -19.68 -3.90
CA VAL A 268 16.16 -18.57 -3.89
C VAL A 268 16.54 -17.54 -2.84
N ASP A 269 16.78 -17.97 -1.61
CA ASP A 269 17.10 -17.08 -0.49
C ASP A 269 18.42 -16.34 -0.72
N SER A 270 19.42 -17.01 -1.28
CA SER A 270 20.71 -16.40 -1.66
C SER A 270 20.55 -15.34 -2.73
N TYR A 271 19.82 -15.65 -3.81
CA TYR A 271 19.58 -14.71 -4.90
C TYR A 271 18.77 -13.49 -4.45
N GLN A 272 17.68 -13.72 -3.71
CA GLN A 272 16.83 -12.64 -3.19
C GLN A 272 17.59 -11.72 -2.23
N SER A 273 18.38 -12.30 -1.32
CA SER A 273 19.23 -11.54 -0.39
C SER A 273 20.21 -10.64 -1.15
N GLN A 274 20.94 -11.20 -2.12
CA GLN A 274 21.94 -10.45 -2.86
C GLN A 274 21.30 -9.35 -3.72
N LEU A 275 20.25 -9.68 -4.47
CA LEU A 275 19.59 -8.69 -5.33
C LEU A 275 18.95 -7.55 -4.54
N LEU A 276 18.33 -7.84 -3.38
CA LEU A 276 17.77 -6.78 -2.54
C LEU A 276 18.87 -5.86 -1.99
N VAL A 277 20.01 -6.41 -1.56
CA VAL A 277 21.16 -5.61 -1.12
C VAL A 277 21.66 -4.72 -2.25
N ASP A 278 21.84 -5.26 -3.46
CA ASP A 278 22.32 -4.47 -4.60
C ASP A 278 21.33 -3.37 -5.02
N LEU A 279 20.02 -3.66 -4.99
CA LEU A 279 18.97 -2.67 -5.21
C LEU A 279 18.98 -1.57 -4.14
N MET A 280 19.08 -1.91 -2.86
CA MET A 280 19.13 -0.93 -1.77
C MET A 280 20.34 0.01 -1.88
N LYS A 281 21.49 -0.48 -2.34
CA LYS A 281 22.65 0.37 -2.66
C LYS A 281 22.33 1.38 -3.77
N MET A 282 21.65 0.94 -4.83
CA MET A 282 21.22 1.82 -5.92
C MET A 282 20.17 2.85 -5.44
N TYR A 283 19.26 2.45 -4.55
CA TYR A 283 18.28 3.37 -3.94
C TYR A 283 18.96 4.41 -3.06
N SER A 284 19.97 4.01 -2.28
CA SER A 284 20.80 4.92 -1.47
C SER A 284 21.49 5.97 -2.35
N ASP A 285 22.09 5.58 -3.47
CA ASP A 285 22.70 6.50 -4.44
C ASP A 285 21.70 7.51 -5.02
N LYS A 286 20.41 7.14 -5.11
CA LYS A 286 19.31 8.00 -5.59
C LYS A 286 18.56 8.74 -4.49
N LYS A 287 18.93 8.54 -3.22
CA LYS A 287 18.20 9.02 -2.04
C LYS A 287 16.73 8.60 -2.03
N TRP A 288 16.44 7.43 -2.61
CA TRP A 288 15.12 6.85 -2.61
C TRP A 288 14.78 6.26 -1.25
N THR A 289 13.48 6.12 -1.01
CA THR A 289 12.97 5.30 0.09
C THR A 289 12.64 3.90 -0.42
N ALA A 290 13.04 2.86 0.32
CA ALA A 290 12.66 1.49 0.08
C ALA A 290 11.51 1.07 1.01
N GLN A 291 10.44 0.51 0.46
CA GLN A 291 9.35 -0.08 1.22
C GLN A 291 9.52 -1.61 1.20
N LEU A 292 9.36 -2.25 2.36
CA LEU A 292 9.42 -3.70 2.51
C LEU A 292 8.09 -4.20 3.09
N HIS A 293 7.29 -4.85 2.24
CA HIS A 293 6.04 -5.51 2.59
C HIS A 293 6.27 -7.01 2.77
N ILE A 294 6.31 -7.48 4.02
CA ILE A 294 6.75 -8.84 4.39
C ILE A 294 5.63 -9.65 5.05
N GLN A 295 5.74 -10.99 5.04
CA GLN A 295 4.81 -11.95 5.67
C GLN A 295 3.50 -12.22 4.92
N ALA A 296 3.47 -12.05 3.59
CA ALA A 296 2.32 -12.44 2.78
C ALA A 296 2.43 -13.89 2.23
N SER A 297 1.56 -14.79 2.67
CA SER A 297 1.36 -16.09 1.99
C SER A 297 0.41 -15.89 0.81
N ARG A 298 0.86 -16.15 -0.41
CA ARG A 298 0.08 -15.84 -1.62
C ARG A 298 -0.49 -17.08 -2.29
N ASN A 299 -1.63 -16.92 -2.95
CA ASN A 299 -2.26 -17.94 -3.80
C ASN A 299 -2.54 -19.26 -3.07
N ASN A 300 -3.01 -19.20 -1.82
CA ASN A 300 -3.22 -20.37 -0.96
C ASN A 300 -4.34 -21.31 -1.46
N ASN A 301 -5.19 -20.85 -2.37
CA ASN A 301 -6.24 -21.64 -3.00
C ASN A 301 -5.92 -21.91 -4.48
N THR A 302 -5.37 -23.09 -4.76
CA THR A 302 -4.98 -23.51 -6.12
C THR A 302 -6.14 -23.49 -7.11
N ASN A 303 -7.35 -23.86 -6.69
CA ASN A 303 -8.50 -23.88 -7.59
C ASN A 303 -8.92 -22.46 -7.99
N LEU A 304 -8.94 -21.54 -7.02
CA LEU A 304 -9.26 -20.15 -7.29
C LEU A 304 -8.17 -19.49 -8.16
N PHE A 305 -6.89 -19.77 -7.87
CA PHE A 305 -5.78 -19.27 -8.66
C PHE A 305 -5.82 -19.75 -10.12
N LYS A 306 -6.15 -21.03 -10.35
CA LYS A 306 -6.32 -21.57 -11.70
C LYS A 306 -7.48 -20.93 -12.45
N ALA A 307 -8.55 -20.54 -11.75
CA ALA A 307 -9.75 -19.98 -12.36
C ALA A 307 -9.63 -18.48 -12.65
N TYR A 308 -9.01 -17.70 -11.75
CA TYR A 308 -9.05 -16.24 -11.79
C TYR A 308 -7.68 -15.55 -11.66
N GLY A 309 -6.60 -16.30 -11.46
CA GLY A 309 -5.25 -15.75 -11.31
C GLY A 309 -4.92 -15.29 -9.88
N ALA A 310 -3.93 -14.39 -9.78
CA ALA A 310 -3.46 -13.81 -8.52
C ALA A 310 -4.36 -12.66 -8.03
N ASP A 311 -4.14 -12.20 -6.79
CA ASP A 311 -4.81 -11.04 -6.17
C ASP A 311 -6.34 -11.13 -6.07
N VAL A 312 -6.87 -12.35 -6.03
CA VAL A 312 -8.30 -12.63 -5.98
C VAL A 312 -8.81 -12.87 -4.56
N GLY A 313 -8.10 -12.42 -3.53
CA GLY A 313 -8.50 -12.58 -2.12
C GLY A 313 -8.22 -13.98 -1.52
N ALA A 314 -7.26 -14.72 -2.10
CA ALA A 314 -6.76 -16.00 -1.58
C ALA A 314 -5.37 -15.92 -0.93
N ASP A 315 -4.98 -14.72 -0.51
CA ASP A 315 -3.75 -14.45 0.21
C ASP A 315 -4.00 -14.42 1.73
N ALA A 316 -2.96 -14.67 2.51
CA ALA A 316 -3.00 -14.83 3.96
C ALA A 316 -1.70 -14.36 4.62
N ILE A 317 -1.64 -14.50 5.95
CA ILE A 317 -0.48 -14.13 6.76
C ILE A 317 0.44 -15.34 6.90
N THR A 318 1.75 -15.16 6.71
CA THR A 318 2.78 -16.13 7.09
C THR A 318 3.66 -15.58 8.21
N ASP A 319 4.67 -16.34 8.62
CA ASP A 319 5.27 -16.18 9.93
C ASP A 319 6.79 -16.51 9.92
N GLY A 320 7.44 -16.25 8.79
CA GLY A 320 8.88 -16.43 8.61
C GLY A 320 9.76 -15.53 9.49
N PRO A 321 11.09 -15.72 9.45
CA PRO A 321 12.06 -15.07 10.34
C PRO A 321 12.40 -13.63 9.90
N ALA A 322 11.41 -12.74 9.88
CA ALA A 322 11.54 -11.38 9.35
C ALA A 322 12.64 -10.53 10.01
N GLU A 323 12.70 -10.51 11.34
CA GLU A 323 13.65 -9.68 12.09
C GLU A 323 15.10 -10.03 11.73
N SER A 324 15.49 -11.30 11.83
CA SER A 324 16.88 -11.70 11.60
C SER A 324 17.30 -11.52 10.15
N ALA A 325 16.38 -11.68 9.20
CA ALA A 325 16.63 -11.39 7.80
C ALA A 325 16.89 -9.89 7.56
N ILE A 326 16.03 -9.02 8.09
CA ILE A 326 16.18 -7.56 7.95
C ILE A 326 17.45 -7.09 8.64
N SER A 327 17.74 -7.60 9.85
CA SER A 327 18.93 -7.27 10.64
C SER A 327 20.21 -7.53 9.85
N GLY A 328 20.35 -8.71 9.25
CA GLY A 328 21.52 -9.06 8.44
C GLY A 328 21.68 -8.22 7.16
N ILE A 329 20.58 -7.85 6.51
CA ILE A 329 20.60 -6.99 5.32
C ILE A 329 20.99 -5.55 5.70
N PHE A 330 20.39 -5.02 6.77
CA PHE A 330 20.65 -3.67 7.24
C PHE A 330 22.08 -3.52 7.74
N ASP A 331 22.61 -4.49 8.50
CA ASP A 331 24.00 -4.49 8.95
C ASP A 331 24.97 -4.44 7.75
N ARG A 332 24.76 -5.31 6.75
CA ARG A 332 25.57 -5.32 5.53
C ARG A 332 25.57 -3.99 4.79
N LEU A 333 24.41 -3.34 4.67
CA LEU A 333 24.28 -2.04 4.01
C LEU A 333 24.89 -0.90 4.84
N THR A 334 24.76 -0.97 6.17
CA THR A 334 25.27 0.04 7.10
C THR A 334 26.79 0.06 7.11
N ILE A 335 27.45 -1.11 7.12
CA ILE A 335 28.92 -1.22 7.04
C ILE A 335 29.47 -0.53 5.78
N GLU A 336 28.69 -0.50 4.69
CA GLU A 336 29.07 0.14 3.43
C GLU A 336 28.60 1.61 3.33
N ASN A 337 27.91 2.16 4.35
CA ASN A 337 27.21 3.46 4.31
C ASN A 337 26.23 3.56 3.12
N LYS A 338 25.47 2.49 2.89
CA LYS A 338 24.53 2.34 1.77
C LYS A 338 23.11 1.95 2.17
N LEU A 339 22.76 2.04 3.46
CA LEU A 339 21.38 1.86 3.90
C LEU A 339 20.54 3.08 3.48
N PRO A 340 19.56 2.95 2.56
CA PRO A 340 18.66 4.04 2.19
C PRO A 340 17.67 4.36 3.31
N LYS A 341 16.77 5.31 3.06
CA LYS A 341 15.53 5.38 3.85
C LYS A 341 14.74 4.09 3.66
N VAL A 342 14.14 3.56 4.73
CA VAL A 342 13.34 2.33 4.66
C VAL A 342 12.03 2.50 5.40
N ILE A 343 10.95 1.92 4.88
CA ILE A 343 9.69 1.71 5.60
C ILE A 343 9.41 0.22 5.69
N LEU A 344 9.22 -0.27 6.92
CA LEU A 344 8.93 -1.67 7.21
C LEU A 344 7.43 -1.87 7.42
N TYR A 345 6.84 -2.82 6.69
CA TYR A 345 5.45 -3.26 6.83
C TYR A 345 5.42 -4.76 7.06
N SER A 346 5.00 -5.21 8.25
CA SER A 346 4.70 -6.62 8.47
C SER A 346 3.20 -6.88 8.41
N LEU A 347 2.82 -7.91 7.66
CA LEU A 347 1.47 -8.42 7.67
C LEU A 347 1.16 -9.16 8.97
N ASN A 348 2.18 -9.64 9.69
CA ASN A 348 2.04 -10.39 10.93
C ASN A 348 2.31 -9.49 12.15
N PRO A 349 1.28 -9.16 12.97
CA PRO A 349 1.46 -8.33 14.17
C PRO A 349 2.47 -8.85 15.18
N LYS A 350 2.79 -10.16 15.14
CA LYS A 350 3.84 -10.74 16.02
C LYS A 350 5.20 -10.06 15.83
N ASP A 351 5.45 -9.51 14.64
CA ASP A 351 6.73 -8.90 14.29
C ASP A 351 6.82 -7.42 14.71
N TYR A 352 5.72 -6.80 15.16
CA TYR A 352 5.68 -5.33 15.32
C TYR A 352 6.73 -4.84 16.32
N ILE A 353 6.76 -5.45 17.52
CA ILE A 353 7.69 -5.06 18.58
C ILE A 353 9.13 -5.35 18.16
N SER A 354 9.40 -6.51 17.54
CA SER A 354 10.76 -6.87 17.13
C SER A 354 11.29 -5.98 16.02
N LEU A 355 10.46 -5.63 15.02
CA LEU A 355 10.85 -4.73 13.94
C LEU A 355 11.03 -3.29 14.41
N VAL A 356 10.17 -2.79 15.31
CA VAL A 356 10.35 -1.45 15.90
C VAL A 356 11.61 -1.38 16.74
N ALA A 357 11.91 -2.41 17.55
CA ALA A 357 13.17 -2.48 18.29
C ALA A 357 14.39 -2.52 17.35
N LEU A 358 14.33 -3.35 16.31
CA LEU A 358 15.40 -3.46 15.30
C LEU A 358 15.62 -2.14 14.55
N MET A 359 14.55 -1.46 14.17
CA MET A 359 14.58 -0.15 13.50
C MET A 359 15.43 0.86 14.29
N GLY A 360 15.33 0.85 15.63
CA GLY A 360 16.13 1.72 16.51
C GLY A 360 17.65 1.52 16.39
N CYS A 361 18.11 0.35 15.96
CA CYS A 361 19.53 0.05 15.77
C CYS A 361 20.15 0.76 14.55
N PHE A 362 19.33 1.27 13.61
CA PHE A 362 19.79 1.78 12.32
C PHE A 362 19.29 3.21 12.00
N GLN A 363 18.82 3.95 13.01
CA GLN A 363 18.47 5.37 12.85
C GLN A 363 19.74 6.23 12.77
N GLU A 364 19.83 7.11 11.78
CA GLU A 364 20.92 8.08 11.62
C GLU A 364 20.51 9.20 10.64
N GLU A 365 21.26 10.32 10.66
CA GLU A 365 21.23 11.47 9.72
C GLU A 365 19.91 12.24 9.56
N GLU A 366 18.78 11.57 9.37
CA GLU A 366 17.46 12.15 9.09
C GLU A 366 16.42 11.69 10.15
N PRO A 367 15.46 12.57 10.53
CA PRO A 367 14.39 12.20 11.46
C PRO A 367 13.57 10.99 10.97
N GLY A 368 13.77 9.84 11.62
CA GLY A 368 13.07 8.61 11.27
C GLY A 368 13.49 8.06 9.90
N LYS A 369 14.79 8.03 9.59
CA LYS A 369 15.37 7.39 8.39
C LYS A 369 14.81 6.00 8.13
N ILE A 370 14.55 5.25 9.20
CA ILE A 370 13.82 3.98 9.14
C ILE A 370 12.46 4.22 9.80
N GLN A 371 11.38 3.85 9.10
CA GLN A 371 10.00 4.01 9.54
C GLN A 371 9.36 2.64 9.78
N PHE A 372 8.47 2.59 10.75
CA PHE A 372 7.50 1.51 10.88
C PHE A 372 6.20 1.96 10.23
N GLY A 373 5.87 1.35 9.09
CA GLY A 373 4.77 1.77 8.25
C GLY A 373 3.40 1.58 8.91
N SER A 374 2.39 2.27 8.38
CA SER A 374 1.00 2.11 8.83
C SER A 374 0.53 0.66 8.79
N ALA A 375 -0.49 0.34 9.59
CA ALA A 375 -1.00 -1.02 9.70
C ALA A 375 -1.45 -1.55 8.33
N TRP A 376 -0.77 -2.59 7.86
CA TRP A 376 -0.88 -3.03 6.47
C TRP A 376 -1.97 -4.11 6.27
N TRP A 377 -2.73 -3.96 5.19
CA TRP A 377 -3.67 -4.92 4.61
C TRP A 377 -4.71 -5.46 5.60
N PHE A 378 -4.52 -6.65 6.18
CA PHE A 378 -5.45 -7.22 7.16
C PHE A 378 -5.44 -6.45 8.49
N ASN A 379 -4.38 -5.67 8.72
CA ASN A 379 -4.20 -4.85 9.91
C ASN A 379 -4.71 -3.41 9.70
N ASP A 380 -5.02 -2.98 8.48
CA ASP A 380 -5.67 -1.69 8.19
C ASP A 380 -7.12 -1.72 8.72
N THR A 381 -7.26 -1.58 10.03
CA THR A 381 -8.50 -1.69 10.80
C THR A 381 -8.37 -0.83 12.05
N TYR A 382 -9.47 -0.54 12.75
CA TYR A 382 -9.42 0.21 14.01
C TYR A 382 -8.38 -0.33 15.00
N SER A 383 -8.45 -1.64 15.31
CA SER A 383 -7.58 -2.27 16.29
C SER A 383 -6.15 -2.43 15.78
N GLY A 384 -5.97 -2.78 14.49
CA GLY A 384 -4.64 -2.95 13.92
C GLY A 384 -3.88 -1.62 13.79
N MET A 385 -4.55 -0.55 13.36
CA MET A 385 -3.95 0.80 13.35
C MET A 385 -3.58 1.28 14.75
N ARG A 386 -4.46 1.07 15.76
CA ARG A 386 -4.11 1.39 17.14
C ARG A 386 -2.90 0.60 17.62
N HIS A 387 -2.87 -0.71 17.38
CA HIS A 387 -1.75 -1.56 17.78
C HIS A 387 -0.44 -1.13 17.13
N GLN A 388 -0.46 -0.83 15.82
CA GLN A 388 0.71 -0.32 15.08
C GLN A 388 1.19 1.02 15.64
N MET A 389 0.28 2.00 15.82
CA MET A 389 0.63 3.33 16.31
C MET A 389 1.14 3.32 17.75
N ILE A 390 0.55 2.52 18.63
CA ILE A 390 1.03 2.32 20.00
C ILE A 390 2.44 1.73 19.97
N THR A 391 2.67 0.68 19.17
CA THR A 391 4.00 0.05 19.09
C THR A 391 5.06 1.03 18.57
N LEU A 392 4.73 1.85 17.56
CA LEU A 392 5.61 2.90 17.07
C LEU A 392 5.87 3.99 18.12
N ALA A 393 4.85 4.38 18.89
CA ALA A 393 4.99 5.40 19.92
C ALA A 393 5.86 4.92 21.10
N GLU A 394 5.77 3.65 21.47
CA GLU A 394 6.56 3.06 22.56
C GLU A 394 8.03 2.83 22.17
N GLY A 395 8.31 2.50 20.91
CA GLY A 395 9.66 2.16 20.45
C GLY A 395 10.32 3.16 19.49
N GLY A 396 9.69 4.30 19.23
CA GLY A 396 10.17 5.30 18.26
C GLY A 396 9.71 6.72 18.56
N ILE A 397 9.84 7.63 17.58
CA ILE A 397 9.38 9.02 17.67
C ILE A 397 8.09 9.17 16.89
N PHE A 398 6.95 9.04 17.56
CA PHE A 398 5.62 9.06 16.94
C PHE A 398 5.37 10.33 16.09
N ALA A 399 5.87 11.49 16.52
CA ALA A 399 5.74 12.74 15.79
C ALA A 399 6.41 12.76 14.40
N ASN A 400 7.31 11.81 14.12
CA ASN A 400 7.98 11.66 12.82
C ASN A 400 7.34 10.58 11.93
N PHE A 401 6.21 10.00 12.35
CA PHE A 401 5.52 8.98 11.57
C PHE A 401 5.04 9.55 10.24
N VAL A 402 5.38 8.87 9.14
CA VAL A 402 4.98 9.26 7.77
C VAL A 402 3.49 9.10 7.49
N GLY A 403 2.75 8.42 8.36
CA GLY A 403 1.29 8.38 8.32
C GLY A 403 0.73 7.38 7.31
N MET A 404 -0.46 7.69 6.80
CA MET A 404 -1.31 6.76 6.06
C MET A 404 -1.03 6.69 4.56
N LEU A 405 -1.20 5.50 4.00
CA LEU A 405 -1.33 5.19 2.57
C LEU A 405 -2.59 4.33 2.38
N THR A 406 -3.16 4.29 1.18
CA THR A 406 -4.35 3.47 0.93
C THR A 406 -4.03 2.00 0.65
N ASP A 407 -2.89 1.71 0.01
CA ASP A 407 -2.56 0.40 -0.56
C ASP A 407 -3.70 -0.18 -1.43
N SER A 408 -4.48 0.71 -2.06
CA SER A 408 -5.72 0.33 -2.71
C SER A 408 -5.64 0.46 -4.23
N ARG A 409 -6.44 -0.35 -4.92
CA ARG A 409 -6.76 -0.18 -6.34
C ARG A 409 -8.12 0.48 -6.60
N SER A 410 -8.81 0.91 -5.54
CA SER A 410 -10.09 1.62 -5.67
C SER A 410 -9.91 3.13 -5.53
N PHE A 411 -10.44 3.89 -6.48
CA PHE A 411 -10.57 5.35 -6.38
C PHE A 411 -11.46 5.79 -5.21
N LEU A 412 -12.25 4.88 -4.65
CA LEU A 412 -13.14 5.15 -3.54
C LEU A 412 -12.48 4.92 -2.17
N SER A 413 -11.18 4.65 -2.14
CA SER A 413 -10.45 4.28 -0.92
C SER A 413 -10.01 5.46 -0.05
N TYR A 414 -10.03 6.71 -0.54
CA TYR A 414 -9.58 7.88 0.22
C TYR A 414 -10.27 8.11 1.59
N PRO A 415 -11.52 7.69 1.85
CA PRO A 415 -12.08 7.67 3.20
C PRO A 415 -11.26 6.86 4.23
N ARG A 416 -10.33 5.99 3.79
CA ARG A 416 -9.34 5.34 4.69
C ARG A 416 -8.41 6.36 5.35
N HIS A 417 -8.06 7.46 4.67
CA HIS A 417 -7.31 8.56 5.31
C HIS A 417 -8.15 9.27 6.37
N GLU A 418 -9.45 9.50 6.13
CA GLU A 418 -10.36 10.01 7.17
C GLU A 418 -10.41 9.05 8.36
N TYR A 419 -10.56 7.75 8.09
CA TYR A 419 -10.63 6.73 9.13
C TYR A 419 -9.36 6.70 9.97
N PHE A 420 -8.18 6.68 9.34
CA PHE A 420 -6.89 6.79 10.01
C PHE A 420 -6.78 8.06 10.86
N ARG A 421 -7.11 9.23 10.30
CA ARG A 421 -7.00 10.52 11.00
C ARG A 421 -7.89 10.59 12.25
N ARG A 422 -9.08 10.00 12.19
CA ARG A 422 -9.98 9.89 13.35
C ARG A 422 -9.38 9.02 14.44
N ILE A 423 -8.83 7.86 14.08
CA ILE A 423 -8.18 6.94 15.03
C ILE A 423 -6.93 7.57 15.64
N LEU A 424 -6.11 8.28 14.83
CA LEU A 424 -4.96 9.04 15.30
C LEU A 424 -5.35 10.07 16.37
N CYS A 425 -6.36 10.89 16.08
CA CYS A 425 -6.80 11.94 17.00
C CYS A 425 -7.45 11.35 18.27
N GLU A 426 -8.17 10.24 18.13
CA GLU A 426 -8.75 9.50 19.25
C GLU A 426 -7.67 8.93 20.17
N LEU A 427 -6.65 8.27 19.62
CA LEU A 427 -5.54 7.69 20.37
C LEU A 427 -4.70 8.76 21.09
N ILE A 428 -4.37 9.87 20.41
CA ILE A 428 -3.64 10.97 21.04
C ILE A 428 -4.46 11.57 22.20
N ALA A 429 -5.76 11.76 22.00
CA ALA A 429 -6.63 12.27 23.05
C ALA A 429 -6.75 11.31 24.24
N GLU A 430 -6.72 9.99 24.00
CA GLU A 430 -6.66 9.00 25.07
C GLU A 430 -5.43 9.22 25.97
N TRP A 431 -4.24 9.37 25.38
CA TRP A 431 -3.01 9.64 26.12
C TRP A 431 -3.05 10.96 26.90
N VAL A 432 -3.62 12.02 26.32
CA VAL A 432 -3.80 13.31 27.00
C VAL A 432 -4.73 13.18 28.19
N ASN A 433 -5.91 12.56 28.01
CA ASN A 433 -6.89 12.40 29.08
C ASN A 433 -6.41 11.49 30.23
N GLN A 434 -5.49 10.57 29.94
CA GLN A 434 -4.83 9.73 30.95
C GLN A 434 -3.64 10.42 31.64
N GLY A 435 -3.30 11.65 31.26
CA GLY A 435 -2.16 12.40 31.80
C GLY A 435 -0.80 11.88 31.33
N GLN A 436 -0.76 11.13 30.22
CA GLN A 436 0.48 10.62 29.61
C GLN A 436 1.15 11.64 28.68
N PHE A 437 0.42 12.67 28.24
CA PHE A 437 0.93 13.76 27.41
C PHE A 437 0.19 15.07 27.74
N PRO A 438 0.85 16.25 27.72
CA PRO A 438 0.18 17.51 28.05
C PRO A 438 -0.90 17.89 27.02
N GLU A 439 -1.98 18.50 27.50
CA GLU A 439 -3.03 19.11 26.67
C GLU A 439 -2.55 20.46 26.08
N ASP A 440 -1.52 20.39 25.23
CA ASP A 440 -0.99 21.53 24.48
C ASP A 440 -1.47 21.44 23.03
N TYR A 441 -2.52 22.19 22.69
CA TYR A 441 -3.13 22.14 21.36
C TYR A 441 -2.22 22.64 20.23
N GLU A 442 -1.23 23.49 20.52
CA GLU A 442 -0.28 23.94 19.50
C GLU A 442 0.67 22.80 19.15
N LEU A 443 1.24 22.14 20.17
CA LEU A 443 2.12 20.98 20.00
C LEU A 443 1.37 19.79 19.38
N LEU A 444 0.23 19.42 19.96
CA LEU A 444 -0.57 18.27 19.51
C LEU A 444 -1.11 18.50 18.09
N GLY A 445 -1.62 19.69 17.81
CA GLY A 445 -2.11 20.07 16.49
C GLY A 445 -0.99 20.01 15.44
N ASN A 446 0.21 20.44 15.79
CA ASN A 446 1.37 20.33 14.90
C ASN A 446 1.74 18.86 14.61
N ILE A 447 1.76 18.00 15.63
CA ILE A 447 2.01 16.56 15.46
C ILE A 447 0.96 15.94 14.52
N VAL A 448 -0.32 16.26 14.73
CA VAL A 448 -1.43 15.76 13.93
C VAL A 448 -1.34 16.20 12.46
N ARG A 449 -1.02 17.48 12.18
CA ARG A 449 -0.79 17.97 10.81
C ARG A 449 0.37 17.25 10.14
N ARG A 450 1.47 17.10 10.87
CA ARG A 450 2.68 16.43 10.39
C ARG A 450 2.43 14.99 9.98
N ILE A 451 1.80 14.19 10.85
CA ILE A 451 1.47 12.79 10.55
C ILE A 451 0.42 12.69 9.43
N SER A 452 -0.49 13.67 9.33
CA SER A 452 -1.55 13.66 8.31
C SER A 452 -1.07 14.03 6.89
N TYR A 453 0.09 14.67 6.75
CA TYR A 453 0.59 15.19 5.46
C TYR A 453 2.11 15.50 5.45
N GLU A 454 2.57 16.42 6.32
CA GLU A 454 3.86 17.11 6.14
C GLU A 454 5.08 16.19 6.32
N ASN A 455 4.96 15.17 7.17
CA ASN A 455 6.02 14.16 7.35
C ASN A 455 6.21 13.37 6.05
N ALA A 456 5.15 12.89 5.40
CA ALA A 456 5.26 12.20 4.12
C ALA A 456 5.87 13.12 3.04
N ALA A 457 5.38 14.36 2.93
CA ALA A 457 5.92 15.34 1.99
C ALA A 457 7.44 15.52 2.15
N THR A 458 7.89 15.75 3.38
CA THR A 458 9.31 15.96 3.70
C THR A 458 10.14 14.69 3.52
N TYR A 459 9.63 13.55 4.00
CA TYR A 459 10.36 12.28 4.00
C TYR A 459 10.61 11.77 2.57
N PHE A 460 9.67 11.97 1.65
CA PHE A 460 9.82 11.56 0.25
C PHE A 460 10.38 12.66 -0.67
N GLY A 461 10.49 13.90 -0.16
CA GLY A 461 10.97 15.04 -0.94
C GLY A 461 9.99 15.44 -2.04
N PHE A 462 8.69 15.40 -1.74
CA PHE A 462 7.67 15.92 -2.65
C PHE A 462 7.53 17.44 -2.47
N ASP A 463 7.51 18.17 -3.58
CA ASP A 463 7.14 19.59 -3.60
C ASP A 463 5.63 19.68 -3.35
N ALA A 464 5.26 19.76 -2.06
CA ALA A 464 3.90 19.56 -1.57
C ALA A 464 3.25 20.84 -1.03
#